data_AF-A0A1A7QTN1-F1
#
_entry.id   AF-A0A1A7QTN1-F1
#
_cell.length_a   1.000
_cell.length_b   1.000
_cell.length_c   1.000
_cell.angle_alpha   90.00
_cell.angle_beta   90.00
_cell.angle_gamma   90.00
#
_symmetry.space_group_name_H-M   'P 1'
#
loop_
_entity.id
_entity.type
_entity.pdbx_description
1 polymer ?
#
loop_
_entity_poly.entity_id
_entity_poly.type
_entity_poly.pdbx_seq_one_letter_code
_entity_poly.pdbx_strand_id
1 'polypeptide(L)'
;MAKKKNISDQDIISFYMDYVLEHGEQPKSVYIFAKANNFEESKFYEHFGSFESVEKHVFRAFLDNTLKVLHESDDYQSFDARNKLLSFYFTFFENLTANRSYVLFALQQHKNSMKGLAALSELKKGFSLYIDDLDIETLDIKEERIDRIQKRALRETAWLQLLLTMKFWMDDTSPSFEKTDIFIEKSVNTSFDVLNITPLKSVIDLGKFIFKEKMNMTK
;
A
#
# COMPACT_ATOMS: atom_id res chain seq x y z
N MET A 1 14.12 36.40 8.70
CA MET A 1 14.92 35.47 7.86
C MET A 1 14.35 35.49 6.45
N ALA A 2 15.15 35.26 5.41
CA ALA A 2 14.65 35.21 4.03
C ALA A 2 13.80 33.94 3.82
N LYS A 3 12.69 34.05 3.09
CA LYS A 3 11.84 32.90 2.75
C LYS A 3 12.61 31.91 1.86
N LYS A 4 12.41 30.61 2.08
CA LYS A 4 12.93 29.55 1.21
C LYS A 4 12.33 29.72 -0.19
N LYS A 5 13.18 29.91 -1.20
CA LYS A 5 12.76 30.07 -2.60
C LYS A 5 12.37 28.75 -3.28
N ASN A 6 12.99 27.65 -2.85
CA ASN A 6 12.74 26.31 -3.35
C ASN A 6 12.27 25.43 -2.18
N ILE A 7 11.18 24.72 -2.39
CA ILE A 7 10.61 23.71 -1.51
C ILE A 7 10.24 22.52 -2.39
N SER A 8 10.33 21.31 -1.86
CA SER A 8 9.92 20.08 -2.55
C SER A 8 8.68 19.46 -1.91
N ASP A 9 8.07 18.48 -2.60
CA ASP A 9 7.00 17.65 -2.04
C ASP A 9 7.41 17.03 -0.70
N GLN A 10 8.65 16.55 -0.62
CA GLN A 10 9.20 15.91 0.58
C GLN A 10 9.37 16.90 1.73
N ASP A 11 9.79 18.14 1.45
CA ASP A 11 9.87 19.18 2.48
C ASP A 11 8.48 19.48 3.06
N ILE A 12 7.45 19.64 2.20
CA ILE A 12 6.08 19.91 2.65
C ILE A 12 5.52 18.74 3.45
N ILE A 13 5.75 17.50 3.00
CA ILE A 13 5.36 16.28 3.72
C ILE A 13 6.02 16.25 5.10
N SER A 14 7.34 16.46 5.19
CA SER A 14 8.07 16.47 6.46
C SER A 14 7.53 17.55 7.41
N PHE A 15 7.40 18.79 6.94
CA PHE A 15 6.88 19.89 7.76
C PHE A 15 5.44 19.61 8.22
N TYR A 16 4.64 18.96 7.39
CA TYR A 16 3.28 18.58 7.75
C TYR A 16 3.26 17.51 8.84
N MET A 17 4.04 16.44 8.66
CA MET A 17 4.17 15.36 9.65
C MET A 17 4.64 15.90 11.00
N ASP A 18 5.67 16.75 11.01
CA ASP A 18 6.19 17.38 12.22
C ASP A 18 5.12 18.24 12.90
N TYR A 19 4.43 19.09 12.13
CA TYR A 19 3.40 19.97 12.67
C TYR A 19 2.29 19.19 13.38
N VAL A 20 1.73 18.16 12.73
CA VAL A 20 0.59 17.43 13.31
C VAL A 20 0.97 16.61 14.52
N LEU A 21 2.22 16.14 14.60
CA LEU A 21 2.75 15.45 15.76
C LEU A 21 3.00 16.39 16.94
N GLU A 22 3.50 17.60 16.67
CA GLU A 22 3.74 18.61 17.70
C GLU A 22 2.44 19.21 18.24
N HIS A 23 1.44 19.44 17.38
CA HIS A 23 0.24 20.21 17.71
C HIS A 23 -0.99 19.32 17.95
N GLY A 24 -0.98 18.07 17.52
CA GLY A 24 -2.11 17.15 17.63
C GLY A 24 -3.29 17.47 16.70
N GLU A 25 -3.13 18.43 15.78
CA GLU A 25 -4.13 18.82 14.80
C GLU A 25 -3.49 19.32 13.50
N GLN A 26 -4.28 19.32 12.42
CA GLN A 26 -3.88 19.91 11.13
C GLN A 26 -3.64 21.43 11.27
N PRO A 27 -2.70 22.03 10.50
CA PRO A 27 -2.55 23.48 10.44
C PRO A 27 -3.86 24.19 10.08
N LYS A 28 -4.10 25.34 10.71
CA LYS A 28 -5.33 26.13 10.55
C LYS A 28 -5.54 26.66 9.13
N SER A 29 -4.45 26.92 8.40
CA SER A 29 -4.46 27.32 7.00
C SER A 29 -3.10 27.10 6.34
N VAL A 30 -3.09 27.04 5.01
CA VAL A 30 -1.84 26.97 4.23
C VAL A 30 -0.97 28.20 4.48
N TYR A 31 -1.57 29.39 4.55
CA TYR A 31 -0.88 30.61 4.96
C TYR A 31 -0.10 30.48 6.28
N ILE A 32 -0.75 29.97 7.34
CA ILE A 32 -0.11 29.80 8.66
C ILE A 32 1.01 28.77 8.57
N PHE A 33 0.76 27.65 7.91
CA PHE A 33 1.74 26.59 7.69
C PHE A 33 2.98 27.07 6.93
N ALA A 34 2.79 27.79 5.82
CA ALA A 34 3.87 28.33 5.02
C ALA A 34 4.68 29.38 5.78
N LYS A 35 4.00 30.25 6.55
CA LYS A 35 4.66 31.25 7.40
C LYS A 35 5.51 30.60 8.50
N ALA A 36 4.99 29.56 9.17
CA ALA A 36 5.71 28.83 10.21
C ALA A 36 6.97 28.14 9.66
N ASN A 37 6.89 27.60 8.44
CA ASN A 37 8.00 26.90 7.76
C ASN A 37 8.85 27.80 6.85
N ASN A 38 8.65 29.12 6.93
CA ASN A 38 9.41 30.14 6.23
C ASN A 38 9.46 29.96 4.69
N PHE A 39 8.31 29.68 4.07
CA PHE A 39 8.16 29.65 2.60
C PHE A 39 6.90 30.42 2.14
N GLU A 40 6.74 30.60 0.83
CA GLU A 40 5.57 31.31 0.27
C GLU A 40 4.37 30.37 0.10
N GLU A 41 3.17 30.82 0.48
CA GLU A 41 1.94 30.01 0.33
C GLU A 41 1.70 29.53 -1.11
N SER A 42 2.02 30.36 -2.11
CA SER A 42 1.97 29.98 -3.53
C SER A 42 2.77 28.70 -3.83
N LYS A 43 3.92 28.52 -3.16
CA LYS A 43 4.75 27.33 -3.32
C LYS A 43 4.06 26.07 -2.82
N PHE A 44 3.23 26.15 -1.78
CA PHE A 44 2.44 24.98 -1.36
C PHE A 44 1.56 24.49 -2.50
N TYR A 45 0.85 25.41 -3.15
CA TYR A 45 -0.10 25.11 -4.22
C TYR A 45 0.55 24.69 -5.55
N GLU A 46 1.86 24.90 -5.71
CA GLU A 46 2.63 24.29 -6.81
C GLU A 46 2.75 22.76 -6.64
N HIS A 47 2.66 22.24 -5.41
CA HIS A 47 2.83 20.82 -5.07
C HIS A 47 1.52 20.14 -4.65
N PHE A 48 0.71 20.80 -3.80
CA PHE A 48 -0.49 20.21 -3.20
C PHE A 48 -1.69 21.16 -3.21
N GLY A 49 -2.86 20.63 -3.54
CA GLY A 49 -4.11 21.40 -3.53
C GLY A 49 -4.71 21.61 -2.14
N SER A 50 -4.33 20.79 -1.15
CA SER A 50 -4.88 20.82 0.21
C SER A 50 -4.03 19.99 1.18
N PHE A 51 -4.23 20.16 2.48
CA PHE A 51 -3.61 19.28 3.48
C PHE A 51 -4.08 17.82 3.37
N GLU A 52 -5.32 17.58 2.95
CA GLU A 52 -5.81 16.22 2.66
C GLU A 52 -4.99 15.58 1.51
N SER A 53 -4.55 16.38 0.54
CA SER A 53 -3.65 15.90 -0.52
C SER A 53 -2.27 15.55 0.04
N VAL A 54 -1.74 16.36 0.96
CA VAL A 54 -0.47 16.08 1.66
C VAL A 54 -0.56 14.77 2.44
N GLU A 55 -1.61 14.57 3.24
CA GLU A 55 -1.84 13.35 4.03
C GLU A 55 -1.81 12.08 3.17
N LYS A 56 -2.49 12.11 2.02
CA LYS A 56 -2.49 11.01 1.05
C LYS A 56 -1.09 10.74 0.51
N HIS A 57 -0.33 11.79 0.24
CA HIS A 57 1.03 11.66 -0.27
C HIS A 57 2.04 11.22 0.78
N VAL A 58 1.77 11.38 2.08
CA VAL A 58 2.63 10.80 3.12
C VAL A 58 2.65 9.27 3.03
N PHE A 59 1.48 8.62 2.92
CA PHE A 59 1.44 7.17 2.75
C PHE A 59 1.98 6.71 1.40
N ARG A 60 1.83 7.53 0.35
CA ARG A 60 2.49 7.31 -0.93
C ARG A 60 4.02 7.35 -0.80
N ALA A 61 4.56 8.33 -0.07
CA ALA A 61 5.98 8.44 0.17
C ALA A 61 6.53 7.24 0.97
N PHE A 62 5.78 6.69 1.93
CA PHE A 62 6.18 5.45 2.60
C PHE A 62 6.33 4.29 1.61
N LEU A 63 5.37 4.13 0.69
CA LEU A 63 5.46 3.12 -0.37
C LEU A 63 6.68 3.35 -1.27
N ASP A 64 6.82 4.56 -1.81
CA ASP A 64 7.86 4.88 -2.79
C ASP A 64 9.26 4.73 -2.17
N ASN A 65 9.44 5.14 -0.92
CA ASN A 65 10.69 4.94 -0.19
C ASN A 65 10.98 3.45 0.04
N THR A 66 9.97 2.64 0.39
CA THR A 66 10.13 1.20 0.54
C THR A 66 10.55 0.54 -0.78
N LEU A 67 9.87 0.85 -1.88
CA LEU A 67 10.20 0.28 -3.19
C LEU A 67 11.58 0.74 -3.66
N LYS A 68 11.95 1.99 -3.41
CA LYS A 68 13.30 2.50 -3.70
C LYS A 68 14.37 1.68 -2.98
N VAL A 69 14.24 1.47 -1.67
CA VAL A 69 15.20 0.68 -0.87
C VAL A 69 15.29 -0.75 -1.39
N LEU A 70 14.16 -1.37 -1.73
CA LEU A 70 14.16 -2.74 -2.26
C LEU A 70 14.85 -2.83 -3.62
N HIS A 71 14.63 -1.85 -4.51
CA HIS A 71 15.24 -1.86 -5.84
C HIS A 71 16.75 -1.58 -5.82
N GLU A 72 17.28 -0.98 -4.76
CA GLU A 72 18.73 -0.84 -4.53
C GLU A 72 19.40 -2.18 -4.19
N SER A 73 18.64 -3.22 -3.82
CA SER A 73 19.15 -4.57 -3.57
C SER A 73 19.19 -5.42 -4.85
N ASP A 74 20.38 -5.88 -5.23
CA ASP A 74 20.57 -6.80 -6.36
C ASP A 74 19.81 -8.13 -6.14
N ASP A 75 19.79 -8.64 -4.91
CA ASP A 75 19.09 -9.88 -4.57
C ASP A 75 17.59 -9.77 -4.85
N TYR A 76 16.99 -8.63 -4.52
CA TYR A 76 15.56 -8.39 -4.71
C TYR A 76 15.13 -8.52 -6.17
N GLN A 77 16.02 -8.16 -7.11
CA GLN A 77 15.73 -8.29 -8.55
C GLN A 77 15.58 -9.75 -8.98
N SER A 78 16.30 -10.66 -8.30
CA SER A 78 16.29 -12.11 -8.56
C SER A 78 15.15 -12.86 -7.88
N PHE A 79 14.44 -12.23 -6.95
CA PHE A 79 13.38 -12.88 -6.18
C PHE A 79 12.13 -13.18 -7.03
N ASP A 80 11.47 -14.29 -6.69
CA ASP A 80 10.13 -14.58 -7.17
C ASP A 80 9.08 -13.66 -6.54
N ALA A 81 7.84 -13.70 -7.05
CA ALA A 81 6.77 -12.83 -6.59
C ALA A 81 6.47 -12.96 -5.08
N ARG A 82 6.62 -14.18 -4.53
CA ARG A 82 6.39 -14.46 -3.10
C ARG A 82 7.43 -13.76 -2.24
N ASN A 83 8.71 -13.95 -2.55
CA ASN A 83 9.80 -13.36 -1.79
C ASN A 83 9.85 -11.84 -1.99
N LYS A 84 9.55 -11.31 -3.18
CA LYS A 84 9.40 -9.87 -3.40
C LYS A 84 8.30 -9.28 -2.52
N LEU A 85 7.15 -9.95 -2.42
CA LEU A 85 6.07 -9.46 -1.55
C LEU A 85 6.46 -9.56 -0.06
N LEU A 86 7.09 -10.64 0.39
CA LEU A 86 7.61 -10.75 1.76
C LEU A 86 8.58 -9.63 2.09
N SER A 87 9.61 -9.41 1.25
CA SER A 87 10.58 -8.31 1.42
C SER A 87 9.88 -6.96 1.45
N PHE A 88 8.90 -6.74 0.58
CA PHE A 88 8.08 -5.53 0.62
C PHE A 88 7.40 -5.33 1.97
N TYR A 89 6.72 -6.34 2.49
CA TYR A 89 6.02 -6.20 3.77
C TYR A 89 7.01 -5.89 4.91
N PHE A 90 8.12 -6.62 5.03
CA PHE A 90 9.10 -6.35 6.08
C PHE A 90 9.66 -4.92 5.99
N THR A 91 10.12 -4.50 4.82
CA THR A 91 10.67 -3.14 4.63
C THR A 91 9.61 -2.04 4.78
N PHE A 92 8.37 -2.28 4.33
CA PHE A 92 7.27 -1.35 4.49
C PHE A 92 6.92 -1.14 5.96
N PHE A 93 6.79 -2.23 6.72
CA PHE A 93 6.44 -2.16 8.13
C PHE A 93 7.58 -1.64 9.01
N GLU A 94 8.84 -1.85 8.63
CA GLU A 94 9.98 -1.17 9.25
C GLU A 94 9.90 0.35 9.02
N ASN A 95 9.62 0.79 7.79
CA ASN A 95 9.42 2.21 7.47
C ASN A 95 8.23 2.82 8.23
N LEU A 96 7.10 2.12 8.32
CA LEU A 96 5.97 2.55 9.14
C LEU A 96 6.34 2.62 10.63
N THR A 97 7.17 1.70 11.11
CA THR A 97 7.66 1.67 12.50
C THR A 97 8.53 2.87 12.81
N ALA A 98 9.44 3.25 11.90
CA ALA A 98 10.23 4.48 12.02
C ALA A 98 9.35 5.75 12.08
N ASN A 99 8.16 5.70 11.49
CA ASN A 99 7.20 6.80 11.43
C ASN A 99 5.92 6.55 12.26
N ARG A 100 5.99 5.69 13.28
CA ARG A 100 4.81 5.12 13.95
C ARG A 100 3.87 6.18 14.52
N SER A 101 4.40 7.22 15.16
CA SER A 101 3.60 8.29 15.74
C SER A 101 2.68 8.94 14.70
N TYR A 102 3.19 9.21 13.50
CA TYR A 102 2.40 9.79 12.43
C TYR A 102 1.35 8.83 11.91
N VAL A 103 1.71 7.56 11.69
CA VAL A 103 0.77 6.55 11.19
C VAL A 103 -0.40 6.37 12.18
N LEU A 104 -0.11 6.31 13.48
CA LEU A 104 -1.14 6.24 14.51
C LEU A 104 -1.98 7.51 14.58
N PHE A 105 -1.36 8.69 14.49
CA PHE A 105 -2.08 9.96 14.39
C PHE A 105 -3.07 9.93 13.21
N ALA A 106 -2.59 9.67 12.00
CA ALA A 106 -3.39 9.75 10.78
C ALA A 106 -4.52 8.71 10.74
N LEU A 107 -4.29 7.50 11.27
CA LEU A 107 -5.27 6.40 11.20
C LEU A 107 -6.16 6.29 12.43
N GLN A 108 -5.67 6.61 13.64
CA GLN A 108 -6.45 6.49 14.87
C GLN A 108 -7.31 7.72 15.17
N GLN A 109 -6.90 8.93 14.75
CA GLN A 109 -7.77 10.12 14.84
C GLN A 109 -9.08 9.94 14.05
N HIS A 110 -9.10 8.95 13.16
CA HIS A 110 -10.23 8.62 12.29
C HIS A 110 -10.86 7.26 12.61
N LYS A 111 -10.63 6.67 13.79
CA LYS A 111 -11.26 5.41 14.24
C LYS A 111 -12.75 5.40 13.86
N ASN A 112 -13.11 4.52 12.92
CA ASN A 112 -14.47 4.31 12.35
C ASN A 112 -14.97 5.30 11.30
N SER A 113 -14.10 6.10 10.66
CA SER A 113 -14.52 7.03 9.59
C SER A 113 -13.94 6.65 8.22
N MET A 114 -14.72 6.89 7.17
CA MET A 114 -14.28 6.78 5.77
C MET A 114 -13.04 7.65 5.45
N LYS A 115 -12.70 8.61 6.33
CA LYS A 115 -11.55 9.51 6.17
C LYS A 115 -10.21 8.79 6.32
N GLY A 116 -10.08 7.83 7.23
CA GLY A 116 -8.86 7.03 7.36
C GLY A 116 -8.55 6.21 6.09
N LEU A 117 -9.59 5.65 5.47
CA LEU A 117 -9.46 4.98 4.17
C LEU A 117 -9.16 5.95 3.03
N ALA A 118 -9.67 7.19 3.10
CA ALA A 118 -9.38 8.23 2.11
C ALA A 118 -7.89 8.66 2.14
N ALA A 119 -7.28 8.73 3.33
CA ALA A 119 -5.85 9.02 3.49
C ALA A 119 -4.96 7.93 2.84
N LEU A 120 -5.45 6.68 2.77
CA LEU A 120 -4.72 5.57 2.15
C LEU A 120 -4.92 5.46 0.63
N SER A 121 -5.65 6.37 0.00
CA SER A 121 -6.05 6.23 -1.42
C SER A 121 -4.87 6.24 -2.40
N GLU A 122 -3.87 7.10 -2.22
CA GLU A 122 -2.67 7.13 -3.08
C GLU A 122 -1.73 5.95 -2.80
N LEU A 123 -1.67 5.48 -1.55
CA LEU A 123 -1.03 4.20 -1.20
C LEU A 123 -1.70 3.04 -1.92
N LYS A 124 -3.04 2.95 -1.90
CA LYS A 124 -3.78 1.88 -2.60
C LYS A 124 -3.44 1.85 -4.08
N LYS A 125 -3.42 3.01 -4.75
CA LYS A 125 -3.07 3.11 -6.17
C LYS A 125 -1.65 2.59 -6.42
N GLY A 126 -0.66 3.06 -5.67
CA GLY A 126 0.72 2.62 -5.82
C GLY A 126 0.93 1.16 -5.52
N PHE A 127 0.37 0.67 -4.42
CA PHE A 127 0.45 -0.73 -4.04
C PHE A 127 -0.23 -1.64 -5.07
N SER A 128 -1.35 -1.22 -5.65
CA SER A 128 -2.03 -1.95 -6.72
C SER A 128 -1.15 -2.11 -7.96
N LEU A 129 -0.42 -1.06 -8.34
CA LEU A 129 0.54 -1.12 -9.45
C LEU A 129 1.71 -2.05 -9.12
N TYR A 130 2.25 -1.95 -7.91
CA TYR A 130 3.28 -2.86 -7.45
C TYR A 130 2.83 -4.33 -7.51
N ILE A 131 1.61 -4.64 -7.09
CA ILE A 131 1.04 -6.00 -7.19
C ILE A 131 0.89 -6.45 -8.64
N ASP A 132 0.49 -5.56 -9.55
CA ASP A 132 0.44 -5.88 -10.99
C ASP A 132 1.84 -6.18 -11.56
N ASP A 133 2.89 -5.50 -11.06
CA ASP A 133 4.28 -5.67 -11.50
C ASP A 133 4.97 -6.93 -10.92
N LEU A 134 4.41 -7.56 -9.90
CA LEU A 134 4.97 -8.78 -9.31
C LEU A 134 4.83 -10.03 -10.18
N ASP A 135 4.02 -9.96 -11.25
CA ASP A 135 3.72 -11.09 -12.15
C ASP A 135 3.33 -12.37 -11.39
N ILE A 136 2.46 -12.21 -10.39
CA ILE A 136 1.97 -13.33 -9.59
C ILE A 136 1.19 -14.27 -10.51
N GLU A 137 1.64 -15.53 -10.60
CA GLU A 137 0.97 -16.55 -11.39
C GLU A 137 -0.50 -16.70 -10.98
N THR A 138 -1.38 -16.62 -11.97
CA THR A 138 -2.81 -16.88 -11.83
C THR A 138 -3.21 -18.08 -12.69
N LEU A 139 -4.49 -18.45 -12.70
CA LEU A 139 -4.94 -19.61 -13.44
C LEU A 139 -4.90 -19.32 -14.95
N ASP A 140 -4.21 -20.18 -15.71
CA ASP A 140 -4.17 -20.12 -17.17
C ASP A 140 -5.54 -20.49 -17.77
N ILE A 141 -6.34 -19.44 -17.97
CA ILE A 141 -7.65 -19.49 -18.58
C ILE A 141 -7.59 -18.62 -19.83
N LYS A 142 -7.75 -19.25 -21.00
CA LYS A 142 -7.72 -18.61 -22.33
C LYS A 142 -8.99 -17.79 -22.61
N GLU A 143 -9.30 -16.84 -21.73
CA GLU A 143 -10.44 -15.92 -21.84
C GLU A 143 -10.06 -14.58 -21.19
N GLU A 144 -9.98 -13.51 -22.00
CA GLU A 144 -9.54 -12.19 -21.54
C GLU A 144 -10.40 -11.63 -20.41
N ARG A 145 -11.72 -11.88 -20.42
CA ARG A 145 -12.60 -11.39 -19.35
C ARG A 145 -12.26 -12.01 -18.01
N ILE A 146 -11.90 -13.29 -18.02
CA ILE A 146 -11.55 -14.02 -16.80
C ILE A 146 -10.18 -13.56 -16.30
N ASP A 147 -9.20 -13.36 -17.18
CA ASP A 147 -7.89 -12.78 -16.82
C ASP A 147 -8.04 -11.42 -16.11
N ARG A 148 -8.86 -10.50 -16.66
CA ARG A 148 -9.13 -9.20 -16.03
C ARG A 148 -9.77 -9.33 -14.64
N ILE A 149 -10.68 -10.30 -14.47
CA ILE A 149 -11.32 -10.57 -13.17
C ILE A 149 -10.28 -11.10 -12.18
N GLN A 150 -9.42 -12.03 -12.60
CA GLN A 150 -8.34 -12.58 -11.76
C GLN A 150 -7.39 -11.48 -11.29
N LYS A 151 -6.88 -10.64 -12.20
CA LYS A 151 -6.00 -9.49 -11.87
C LYS A 151 -6.66 -8.51 -10.92
N ARG A 152 -7.94 -8.18 -11.16
CA ARG A 152 -8.69 -7.32 -10.24
C ARG A 152 -8.86 -7.95 -8.87
N ALA A 153 -9.21 -9.23 -8.81
CA ALA A 153 -9.38 -9.95 -7.56
C ALA A 153 -8.06 -9.95 -6.77
N LEU A 154 -6.94 -10.26 -7.43
CA LEU A 154 -5.60 -10.25 -6.84
C LEU A 154 -5.25 -8.90 -6.22
N ARG A 155 -5.46 -7.78 -6.95
CA ARG A 155 -5.21 -6.43 -6.41
C ARG A 155 -6.04 -6.13 -5.16
N GLU A 156 -7.34 -6.44 -5.20
CA GLU A 156 -8.24 -6.14 -4.09
C GLU A 156 -7.99 -7.04 -2.88
N THR A 157 -7.65 -8.32 -3.07
CA THR A 157 -7.30 -9.23 -1.97
C THR A 157 -5.94 -8.87 -1.36
N ALA A 158 -4.94 -8.54 -2.19
CA ALA A 158 -3.66 -8.04 -1.70
C ALA A 158 -3.83 -6.73 -0.91
N TRP A 159 -4.67 -5.81 -1.40
CA TRP A 159 -4.99 -4.58 -0.67
C TRP A 159 -5.66 -4.86 0.68
N LEU A 160 -6.61 -5.80 0.71
CA LEU A 160 -7.23 -6.24 1.96
C LEU A 160 -6.20 -6.85 2.93
N GLN A 161 -5.29 -7.69 2.44
CA GLN A 161 -4.20 -8.25 3.24
C GLN A 161 -3.35 -7.13 3.85
N LEU A 162 -2.94 -6.14 3.06
CA LEU A 162 -2.17 -4.99 3.56
C LEU A 162 -2.92 -4.24 4.66
N LEU A 163 -4.22 -3.97 4.50
CA LEU A 163 -5.04 -3.33 5.51
C LEU A 163 -5.13 -4.16 6.81
N LEU A 164 -5.27 -5.48 6.69
CA LEU A 164 -5.31 -6.38 7.84
C LEU A 164 -3.96 -6.41 8.57
N THR A 165 -2.85 -6.45 7.84
CA THR A 165 -1.51 -6.37 8.43
C THR A 165 -1.28 -5.02 9.11
N MET A 166 -1.68 -3.91 8.47
CA MET A 166 -1.60 -2.57 9.08
C MET A 166 -2.38 -2.51 10.38
N LYS A 167 -3.61 -3.03 10.39
CA LYS A 167 -4.42 -3.12 11.60
C LYS A 167 -3.73 -3.95 12.68
N PHE A 168 -3.22 -5.13 12.33
CA PHE A 168 -2.51 -6.01 13.26
C PHE A 168 -1.29 -5.30 13.86
N TRP A 169 -0.46 -4.67 13.03
CA TRP A 169 0.72 -3.91 13.45
C TRP A 169 0.41 -2.70 14.34
N MET A 170 -0.72 -2.01 14.09
CA MET A 170 -1.16 -0.92 14.96
C MET A 170 -1.50 -1.41 16.37
N ASP A 171 -2.05 -2.62 16.48
CA ASP A 171 -2.48 -3.24 17.75
C ASP A 171 -1.37 -4.10 18.40
N ASP A 172 -0.27 -4.36 17.71
CA ASP A 172 0.84 -5.17 18.19
C ASP A 172 1.67 -4.43 19.26
N THR A 173 1.75 -5.04 20.44
CA THR A 173 2.49 -4.56 21.62
C THR A 173 3.71 -5.42 21.95
N SER A 174 4.03 -6.40 21.10
CA SER A 174 5.22 -7.24 21.27
C SER A 174 6.51 -6.45 21.07
N PRO A 175 7.63 -6.86 21.71
CA PRO A 175 8.92 -6.22 21.51
C PRO A 175 9.28 -6.18 20.02
N SER A 176 9.63 -4.99 19.52
CA SER A 176 10.03 -4.78 18.12
C SER A 176 9.03 -5.29 17.08
N PHE A 177 7.74 -5.44 17.42
CA PHE A 177 6.70 -5.92 16.51
C PHE A 177 6.89 -7.35 15.99
N GLU A 178 7.55 -8.22 16.77
CA GLU A 178 7.80 -9.62 16.39
C GLU A 178 6.52 -10.39 15.95
N LYS A 179 5.36 -10.07 16.53
CA LYS A 179 4.10 -10.72 16.14
C LYS A 179 3.61 -10.25 14.78
N THR A 180 3.87 -8.99 14.42
CA THR A 180 3.60 -8.46 13.09
C THR A 180 4.45 -9.19 12.06
N ASP A 181 5.72 -9.43 12.33
CA ASP A 181 6.61 -10.20 11.43
C ASP A 181 6.08 -11.61 11.21
N ILE A 182 5.67 -12.30 12.28
CA ILE A 182 5.04 -13.61 12.21
C ILE A 182 3.73 -13.55 11.40
N PHE A 183 2.92 -12.50 11.58
CA PHE A 183 1.68 -12.32 10.84
C PHE A 183 1.95 -12.12 9.35
N ILE A 184 2.94 -11.29 8.99
CA ILE A 184 3.38 -11.07 7.60
C ILE A 184 3.76 -12.40 6.96
N GLU A 185 4.67 -13.15 7.59
CA GLU A 185 5.15 -14.43 7.07
C GLU A 185 4.00 -15.40 6.85
N LYS A 186 3.12 -15.57 7.84
CA LYS A 186 1.99 -16.50 7.75
C LYS A 186 0.97 -16.06 6.71
N SER A 187 0.58 -14.79 6.70
CA SER A 187 -0.47 -14.28 5.81
C SER A 187 -0.04 -14.29 4.36
N VAL A 188 1.17 -13.80 4.04
CA VAL A 188 1.70 -13.79 2.67
C VAL A 188 1.86 -15.21 2.15
N ASN A 189 2.49 -16.10 2.93
CA ASN A 189 2.66 -17.49 2.49
C ASN A 189 1.33 -18.18 2.26
N THR A 190 0.36 -17.99 3.18
CA THR A 190 -0.99 -18.57 3.02
C THR A 190 -1.65 -18.07 1.74
N SER A 191 -1.56 -16.78 1.41
CA SER A 191 -2.16 -16.22 0.20
C SER A 191 -1.58 -16.83 -1.07
N PHE A 192 -0.26 -17.03 -1.14
CA PHE A 192 0.37 -17.72 -2.28
C PHE A 192 0.06 -19.22 -2.32
N ASP A 193 -0.04 -19.88 -1.17
CA ASP A 193 -0.38 -21.29 -1.11
C ASP A 193 -1.80 -21.53 -1.60
N VAL A 194 -2.75 -20.66 -1.24
CA VAL A 194 -4.15 -20.68 -1.70
C VAL A 194 -4.24 -20.53 -3.23
N LEU A 195 -3.45 -19.64 -3.84
CA LEU A 195 -3.43 -19.49 -5.30
C LEU A 195 -2.93 -20.76 -6.02
N ASN A 196 -2.08 -21.53 -5.37
CA ASN A 196 -1.44 -22.72 -5.93
C ASN A 196 -2.19 -24.03 -5.68
N ILE A 197 -3.32 -24.03 -4.96
CA ILE A 197 -3.99 -25.28 -4.58
C ILE A 197 -4.56 -26.03 -5.78
N THR A 198 -4.21 -27.32 -5.89
CA THR A 198 -4.70 -28.25 -6.91
C THR A 198 -6.24 -28.32 -7.02
N PRO A 199 -7.04 -28.31 -5.93
CA PRO A 199 -8.50 -28.33 -6.04
C PRO A 199 -9.09 -27.18 -6.85
N LEU A 200 -8.48 -25.98 -6.80
CA LEU A 200 -8.92 -24.82 -7.57
C LEU A 200 -8.74 -25.09 -9.08
N LYS A 201 -7.61 -25.69 -9.46
CA LYS A 201 -7.33 -26.15 -10.83
C LYS A 201 -8.33 -27.23 -11.26
N SER A 202 -8.62 -28.22 -10.41
CA SER A 202 -9.57 -29.30 -10.71
C SER A 202 -11.00 -28.82 -10.95
N VAL A 203 -11.49 -27.82 -10.20
CA VAL A 203 -12.83 -27.23 -10.41
C VAL A 203 -12.93 -26.55 -11.78
N ILE A 204 -11.86 -25.89 -12.21
CA ILE A 204 -11.79 -25.23 -13.52
C ILE A 204 -11.74 -26.26 -14.64
N ASP A 205 -10.93 -27.30 -14.49
CA ASP A 205 -10.85 -28.38 -15.48
C ASP A 205 -12.19 -29.11 -15.63
N LEU A 206 -12.92 -29.31 -14.53
CA LEU A 206 -14.30 -29.80 -14.57
C LEU A 206 -15.22 -28.83 -15.33
N GLY A 207 -15.12 -27.52 -15.09
CA GLY A 207 -15.87 -26.50 -15.83
C GLY A 207 -15.56 -26.51 -17.34
N LYS A 208 -14.28 -26.61 -17.72
CA LYS A 208 -13.82 -26.76 -19.12
C LYS A 208 -14.42 -28.02 -19.75
N PHE A 209 -14.45 -29.13 -19.02
CA PHE A 209 -15.06 -30.38 -19.46
C PHE A 209 -16.58 -30.22 -19.70
N ILE A 210 -17.33 -29.70 -18.73
CA ILE A 210 -18.80 -29.51 -18.87
C ILE A 210 -19.14 -28.62 -20.07
N PHE A 211 -18.38 -27.53 -20.27
CA PHE A 211 -18.59 -26.63 -21.41
C PHE A 211 -18.35 -27.33 -22.76
N LYS A 212 -17.26 -28.10 -22.87
CA LYS A 212 -16.91 -28.87 -24.07
C LYS A 212 -17.99 -29.91 -24.41
N GLU A 213 -18.46 -30.66 -23.42
CA GLU A 213 -19.52 -31.66 -23.62
C GLU A 213 -20.84 -31.02 -24.06
N LYS A 214 -21.20 -29.87 -23.48
CA LYS A 214 -22.41 -29.13 -23.89
C LYS A 214 -22.32 -28.63 -25.34
N MET A 215 -21.17 -28.15 -25.79
CA MET A 215 -20.96 -27.75 -27.19
C MET A 215 -21.03 -28.93 -28.16
N ASN A 216 -20.52 -30.11 -27.76
CA ASN A 216 -20.57 -31.32 -28.59
C ASN A 216 -21.99 -31.89 -28.72
N MET A 217 -22.84 -31.75 -27.69
CA MET A 217 -24.25 -32.18 -27.75
C MET A 217 -25.16 -31.26 -28.59
N THR A 218 -24.68 -30.06 -28.98
CA THR A 218 -25.48 -29.09 -29.76
C THR A 218 -25.14 -29.14 -31.27
N LYS A 219 -24.37 -30.14 -31.70
CA LYS A 219 -24.16 -30.53 -33.11
C LYS A 219 -24.95 -31.80 -33.42
#